data_AF-A0AAE0ALD9-F1
#
_entry.id   AF-A0AAE0ALD9-F1
#
_cell.length_a   1.000
_cell.length_b   1.000
_cell.length_c   1.000
_cell.angle_alpha   90.00
_cell.angle_beta   90.00
_cell.angle_gamma   90.00
#
_symmetry.space_group_name_H-M   'P 1'
#
loop_
_entity.id
_entity.type
_entity.pdbx_description
1 polymer ?
#
loop_
_entity_poly.entity_id
_entity_poly.type
_entity_poly.pdbx_seq_one_letter_code
_entity_poly.pdbx_strand_id
1 'polypeptide(L)'
;MKKFNMVMRILEDQEFAPFVDKCASYAIGYNVKKLKLDFGLDDDDDHCKDLVSMKKFYMVMGILEDQEFAPFVDKCASYAIGCNVKKLKLDFGLDDDDDDDNDDEGDRENRWYNLPPSVICAKSIEVLKLGKCKVGLPIGSDVKLSYLRKLHLHEVDINNHAINNLFSGCPLIEEMIIGECEGFESIEVFVLSKINNIMVFDNWDFIC
;
A
#
# COMPACT_ATOMS: atom_id res chain seq x y z
N MET A 1 20.44 10.79 -19.74
CA MET A 1 20.57 10.16 -18.41
C MET A 1 19.40 10.60 -17.56
N LYS A 2 18.44 9.70 -17.28
CA LYS A 2 17.32 10.00 -16.38
C LYS A 2 17.89 10.09 -14.95
N LYS A 3 17.55 11.16 -14.22
CA LYS A 3 18.05 11.39 -12.85
C LYS A 3 17.24 10.53 -11.88
N PHE A 4 17.87 9.55 -11.26
CA PHE A 4 17.30 8.82 -10.13
C PHE A 4 17.34 9.72 -8.89
N ASN A 5 16.18 10.15 -8.40
CA ASN A 5 16.07 10.91 -7.16
C ASN A 5 15.55 9.96 -6.06
N MET A 6 16.49 9.44 -5.27
CA MET A 6 16.18 8.70 -4.06
C MET A 6 16.11 9.69 -2.89
N VAL A 7 14.91 9.89 -2.33
CA VAL A 7 14.75 10.68 -1.11
C VAL A 7 14.64 9.70 0.04
N MET A 8 15.75 9.52 0.74
CA MET A 8 15.86 8.63 1.89
C MET A 8 15.88 9.50 3.15
N ARG A 9 14.87 9.34 4.03
CA ARG A 9 14.98 9.83 5.41
C ARG A 9 15.35 8.63 6.27
N ILE A 10 16.65 8.32 6.30
CA ILE A 10 17.19 7.40 7.30
C ILE A 10 17.22 8.20 8.60
N LEU A 11 16.33 7.89 9.54
CA LEU A 11 16.73 8.03 10.94
C LEU A 11 17.78 6.95 11.17
N GLU A 12 18.93 7.36 11.66
CA GLU A 12 20.27 6.74 11.62
C GLU A 12 20.38 5.31 12.19
N ASP A 13 19.63 4.34 11.66
CA ASP A 13 19.67 2.96 12.14
C ASP A 13 20.46 2.05 11.20
N GLN A 14 21.63 1.65 11.67
CA GLN A 14 22.54 0.70 11.02
C GLN A 14 21.89 -0.66 10.72
N GLU A 15 20.78 -0.98 11.39
CA GLU A 15 20.10 -2.28 11.32
C GLU A 15 19.30 -2.46 10.02
N PHE A 16 18.69 -1.40 9.48
CA PHE A 16 17.95 -1.49 8.21
C PHE A 16 18.84 -1.22 6.99
N ALA A 17 20.12 -0.86 7.18
CA ALA A 17 21.05 -0.61 6.09
C ALA A 17 21.10 -1.76 5.06
N PRO A 18 21.16 -3.06 5.45
CA PRO A 18 21.15 -4.16 4.46
C PRO A 18 19.84 -4.25 3.68
N PHE A 19 18.71 -3.92 4.29
CA PHE A 19 17.41 -3.88 3.63
C PHE A 19 17.34 -2.71 2.64
N VAL A 20 17.77 -1.53 3.08
CA VAL A 20 17.83 -0.31 2.29
C VAL A 20 18.77 -0.47 1.09
N ASP A 21 19.97 -1.02 1.30
CA ASP A 21 20.94 -1.30 0.24
C ASP A 21 20.38 -2.27 -0.78
N LYS A 22 19.64 -3.27 -0.31
CA LYS A 22 18.95 -4.23 -1.18
C LYS A 22 17.84 -3.56 -1.97
N CYS A 23 17.02 -2.71 -1.35
CA CYS A 23 16.01 -1.92 -2.04
C CYS A 23 16.59 -0.97 -3.06
N ALA A 24 17.68 -0.28 -2.73
CA ALA A 24 18.39 0.59 -3.64
C ALA A 24 18.98 -0.19 -4.82
N SER A 25 19.63 -1.34 -4.55
CA SER A 25 20.21 -2.20 -5.59
C SER A 25 19.16 -2.71 -6.57
N TYR A 26 18.00 -3.16 -6.06
CA TYR A 26 16.89 -3.55 -6.92
C TYR A 26 16.32 -2.34 -7.69
N ALA A 27 16.11 -1.20 -7.04
CA ALA A 27 15.59 0.00 -7.71
C ALA A 27 16.50 0.48 -8.85
N ILE A 28 17.82 0.41 -8.66
CA ILE A 28 18.81 0.69 -9.71
C ILE A 28 18.73 -0.35 -10.83
N GLY A 29 18.69 -1.64 -10.49
CA GLY A 29 18.61 -2.74 -11.46
C GLY A 29 17.36 -2.68 -12.35
N TYR A 30 16.25 -2.20 -11.78
CA TYR A 30 14.96 -2.06 -12.47
C TYR A 30 14.68 -0.63 -12.98
N ASN A 31 15.68 0.26 -12.96
CA ASN A 31 15.56 1.63 -13.48
C ASN A 31 14.36 2.42 -12.90
N VAL A 32 14.01 2.18 -11.63
CA VAL A 32 12.90 2.86 -10.93
C VAL A 32 13.14 4.37 -10.99
N LYS A 33 12.16 5.18 -11.41
CA LYS A 33 12.32 6.64 -11.58
C LYS A 33 12.50 7.38 -10.24
N LYS A 34 11.72 7.00 -9.24
CA LYS A 34 11.65 7.65 -7.92
C LYS A 34 11.34 6.59 -6.89
N LEU A 35 12.16 6.54 -5.84
CA LEU A 35 11.98 5.64 -4.71
C LEU A 35 12.07 6.45 -3.42
N LYS A 36 10.98 6.46 -2.67
CA LYS A 36 10.95 6.98 -1.31
C LYS A 36 10.67 5.84 -0.34
N LEU A 37 11.58 5.66 0.61
CA LEU A 37 11.48 4.71 1.71
C LEU A 37 11.47 5.48 3.04
N ASP A 38 10.54 5.13 3.92
CA ASP A 38 10.39 5.68 5.27
C ASP A 38 10.21 4.53 6.28
N PHE A 39 11.11 4.47 7.26
CA PHE A 39 11.14 3.51 8.35
C PHE A 39 11.14 4.26 9.68
N GLY A 40 10.48 3.71 10.71
CA GLY A 40 10.54 4.26 12.06
C GLY A 40 10.53 3.18 13.14
N LEU A 41 11.40 3.36 14.13
CA LEU A 41 11.41 2.65 15.42
C LEU A 41 10.81 3.54 16.52
N ASP A 42 10.41 2.95 17.65
CA ASP A 42 10.07 3.69 18.88
C ASP A 42 11.29 3.66 19.81
N ASP A 43 11.68 4.79 20.39
CA ASP A 43 12.85 4.96 21.28
C ASP A 43 12.67 4.31 22.69
N ASP A 44 11.55 3.60 22.93
CA ASP A 44 11.06 3.33 24.30
C ASP A 44 11.18 1.87 24.79
N ASP A 45 11.85 0.95 24.08
CA ASP A 45 11.91 -0.46 24.51
C ASP A 45 13.36 -0.95 24.75
N ASP A 46 13.97 -0.46 25.83
CA ASP A 46 15.34 -0.81 26.24
C ASP A 46 15.48 -2.24 26.81
N HIS A 47 14.45 -3.09 26.78
CA HIS A 47 14.50 -4.40 27.46
C HIS A 47 13.89 -5.61 26.76
N CYS A 48 13.91 -5.67 25.43
CA CYS A 48 13.88 -6.98 24.75
C CYS A 48 14.82 -7.06 23.55
N LYS A 49 15.75 -8.03 23.58
CA LYS A 49 16.56 -8.44 22.41
C LYS A 49 15.74 -9.27 21.41
N ASP A 50 14.45 -9.00 21.30
CA ASP A 50 13.57 -9.65 20.35
C ASP A 50 13.50 -8.82 19.08
N LEU A 51 13.67 -9.50 17.94
CA LEU A 51 13.58 -8.99 16.56
C LEU A 51 12.94 -7.60 16.44
N VAL A 52 13.76 -6.61 16.11
CA VAL A 52 13.34 -5.21 16.01
C VAL A 52 12.10 -5.09 15.14
N SER A 53 11.03 -4.63 15.77
CA SER A 53 9.69 -4.50 15.18
C SER A 53 9.65 -3.25 14.31
N MET A 54 9.82 -3.41 12.99
CA MET A 54 9.58 -2.34 12.03
C MET A 54 8.16 -1.80 12.25
N LYS A 55 7.98 -0.55 12.69
CA LYS A 55 6.63 -0.03 12.99
C LYS A 55 5.96 0.56 11.75
N LYS A 56 6.74 1.17 10.86
CA LYS A 56 6.23 1.82 9.65
C LYS A 56 7.07 1.39 8.46
N PHE A 57 6.40 1.17 7.34
CA PHE A 57 7.02 0.91 6.04
C PHE A 57 6.24 1.65 4.98
N TYR A 58 6.83 2.71 4.44
CA TYR A 58 6.25 3.44 3.31
C TYR A 58 7.13 3.28 2.08
N MET A 59 6.52 2.82 1.01
CA MET A 59 7.12 2.66 -0.30
C MET A 59 6.31 3.49 -1.28
N VAL A 60 6.92 4.55 -1.81
CA VAL A 60 6.30 5.40 -2.83
C VAL A 60 7.16 5.40 -4.08
N MET A 61 6.57 5.05 -5.22
CA MET A 61 7.24 4.97 -6.51
C MET A 61 6.39 5.47 -7.66
N GLY A 62 7.03 5.88 -8.74
CA GLY A 62 6.34 6.21 -9.99
C GLY A 62 6.49 5.04 -10.93
N ILE A 63 5.37 4.42 -11.30
CA ILE A 63 5.35 3.28 -12.23
C ILE A 63 5.96 3.72 -13.57
N LEU A 64 7.08 3.10 -13.92
CA LEU A 64 7.34 2.75 -15.31
C LEU A 64 6.50 1.50 -15.57
N GLU A 65 5.84 1.42 -16.73
CA GLU A 65 4.79 0.49 -17.17
C GLU A 65 5.10 -1.03 -17.08
N ASP A 66 6.04 -1.44 -16.23
CA ASP A 66 6.71 -2.71 -16.25
C ASP A 66 6.27 -3.62 -15.09
N GLN A 67 5.55 -4.69 -15.44
CA GLN A 67 5.16 -5.78 -14.54
C GLN A 67 6.37 -6.47 -13.88
N GLU A 68 7.59 -6.33 -14.42
CA GLU A 68 8.81 -6.92 -13.85
C GLU A 68 9.19 -6.35 -12.47
N PHE A 69 8.54 -5.25 -12.04
CA PHE A 69 8.78 -4.63 -10.75
C PHE A 69 8.03 -5.28 -9.58
N ALA A 70 6.94 -5.99 -9.86
CA ALA A 70 6.08 -6.58 -8.83
C ALA A 70 6.84 -7.51 -7.84
N PRO A 71 7.75 -8.40 -8.29
CA PRO A 71 8.51 -9.28 -7.39
C PRO A 71 9.37 -8.53 -6.37
N PHE A 72 9.85 -7.32 -6.72
CA PHE A 72 10.61 -6.50 -5.79
C PHE A 72 9.71 -5.92 -4.70
N VAL A 73 8.56 -5.35 -5.07
CA VAL A 73 7.59 -4.81 -4.11
C VAL A 73 7.08 -5.92 -3.19
N ASP A 74 6.74 -7.08 -3.76
CA ASP A 74 6.28 -8.26 -3.01
C ASP A 74 7.26 -8.66 -1.93
N LYS A 75 8.55 -8.66 -2.26
CA LYS A 75 9.62 -9.00 -1.33
C LYS A 75 9.74 -7.98 -0.20
N CYS A 76 9.60 -6.70 -0.53
CA CYS A 76 9.64 -5.63 0.46
C CYS A 76 8.42 -5.66 1.40
N ALA A 77 7.22 -5.82 0.83
CA ALA A 77 5.98 -5.98 1.58
C ALA A 77 6.04 -7.22 2.49
N SER A 78 6.50 -8.36 1.96
CA SER A 78 6.65 -9.61 2.74
C SER A 78 7.61 -9.46 3.91
N TYR A 79 8.72 -8.75 3.72
CA TYR A 79 9.67 -8.47 4.79
C TYR A 79 9.04 -7.57 5.87
N ALA A 80 8.39 -6.47 5.47
CA ALA A 80 7.72 -5.56 6.40
C ALA A 80 6.62 -6.28 7.22
N ILE A 81 5.83 -7.14 6.58
CA ILE A 81 4.83 -7.97 7.25
C ILE A 81 5.50 -8.94 8.22
N GLY A 82 6.61 -9.58 7.83
CA GLY A 82 7.39 -10.47 8.71
C GLY A 82 7.95 -9.76 9.95
N CYS A 83 8.21 -8.46 9.85
CA CYS A 83 8.62 -7.60 10.97
C CYS A 83 7.43 -7.06 11.80
N ASN A 84 6.21 -7.54 11.56
CA ASN A 84 4.98 -7.10 12.21
C ASN A 84 4.73 -5.58 12.07
N VAL A 85 4.87 -5.07 10.85
CA VAL A 85 4.61 -3.66 10.55
C VAL A 85 3.21 -3.22 10.97
N LYS A 86 3.14 -2.04 11.61
CA LYS A 86 1.89 -1.41 12.05
C LYS A 86 1.32 -0.45 11.03
N LYS A 87 2.19 0.27 10.31
CA LYS A 87 1.76 1.25 9.29
C LYS A 87 2.39 0.89 7.95
N LEU A 88 1.56 0.48 7.01
CA LEU A 88 1.99 0.12 5.66
C LEU A 88 1.44 1.15 4.67
N LYS A 89 2.32 1.73 3.85
CA LYS A 89 1.94 2.54 2.68
C LYS A 89 2.63 1.96 1.45
N LEU A 90 1.85 1.59 0.45
CA LEU A 90 2.32 1.24 -0.89
C LEU A 90 1.62 2.19 -1.85
N ASP A 91 2.38 3.01 -2.56
CA ASP A 91 1.81 4.08 -3.38
C ASP A 91 2.61 4.20 -4.67
N PHE A 92 1.94 3.92 -5.78
CA PHE A 92 2.58 3.78 -7.08
C PHE A 92 2.13 4.82 -8.10
N GLY A 93 1.31 5.79 -7.67
CA GLY A 93 1.01 7.00 -8.44
C GLY A 93 2.11 8.02 -8.19
N LEU A 94 2.81 8.45 -9.23
CA LEU A 94 3.57 9.69 -9.13
C LEU A 94 3.31 10.60 -10.31
N ASP A 95 2.83 11.77 -9.89
CA ASP A 95 2.93 13.11 -10.44
C ASP A 95 2.10 13.35 -11.72
N ASP A 96 1.05 14.16 -11.52
CA ASP A 96 0.08 14.75 -12.45
C ASP A 96 0.70 15.61 -13.57
N ASP A 97 1.94 15.35 -13.96
CA ASP A 97 2.69 16.14 -14.94
C ASP A 97 2.74 15.48 -16.34
N ASP A 98 2.29 14.23 -16.48
CA ASP A 98 2.14 13.60 -17.80
C ASP A 98 0.71 13.88 -18.32
N ASP A 99 0.47 15.15 -18.70
CA ASP A 99 -0.53 15.60 -19.70
C ASP A 99 -0.22 14.97 -21.08
N ASP A 100 0.11 13.68 -21.14
CA ASP A 100 0.30 13.00 -22.42
C ASP A 100 -1.08 12.58 -22.91
N ASP A 101 -1.76 13.53 -23.57
CA ASP A 101 -3.01 13.41 -24.34
C ASP A 101 -2.98 12.30 -25.42
N ASN A 102 -1.99 11.42 -25.42
CA ASN A 102 -1.86 10.27 -26.30
C ASN A 102 -2.49 9.03 -25.64
N ASP A 103 -3.79 9.16 -25.35
CA ASP A 103 -4.66 8.07 -24.92
C ASP A 103 -4.81 7.02 -26.04
N ASP A 104 -3.99 5.97 -25.99
CA ASP A 104 -4.45 4.66 -26.46
C ASP A 104 -5.32 4.07 -25.34
N GLU A 105 -6.65 4.20 -25.49
CA GLU A 105 -7.68 3.75 -24.53
C GLU A 105 -7.58 2.24 -24.19
N GLY A 106 -6.73 1.47 -24.87
CA GLY A 106 -6.63 0.01 -24.75
C GLY A 106 -5.79 -0.55 -23.60
N ASP A 107 -4.88 0.21 -22.97
CA ASP A 107 -3.87 -0.35 -22.04
C ASP A 107 -3.91 0.20 -20.60
N ARG A 108 -5.00 0.87 -20.20
CA ARG A 108 -5.16 1.41 -18.83
C ARG A 108 -5.22 0.31 -17.75
N GLU A 109 -5.70 -0.89 -18.07
CA GLU A 109 -5.78 -2.01 -17.11
C GLU A 109 -4.41 -2.52 -16.62
N ASN A 110 -3.31 -2.23 -17.32
CA ASN A 110 -1.99 -2.78 -17.00
C ASN A 110 -1.16 -1.90 -16.04
N ARG A 111 -1.75 -0.85 -15.46
CA ARG A 111 -1.02 0.15 -14.67
C ARG A 111 -1.17 0.01 -13.16
N TRP A 112 -1.98 -0.92 -12.66
CA TRP A 112 -2.12 -1.16 -11.22
C TRP A 112 -1.18 -2.24 -10.71
N TYR A 113 -0.55 -1.98 -9.56
CA TYR A 113 0.20 -3.00 -8.85
C TYR A 113 -0.75 -4.01 -8.19
N ASN A 114 -0.64 -5.28 -8.59
CA ASN A 114 -1.39 -6.37 -7.95
C ASN A 114 -0.94 -6.52 -6.49
N LEU A 115 -1.81 -6.17 -5.55
CA LEU A 115 -1.50 -6.23 -4.14
C LEU A 115 -1.36 -7.69 -3.68
N PRO A 116 -0.25 -8.07 -3.04
CA PRO A 116 -0.06 -9.44 -2.58
C PRO A 116 -1.05 -9.77 -1.46
N PRO A 117 -1.70 -10.95 -1.48
CA PRO A 117 -2.68 -11.34 -0.45
C PRO A 117 -2.15 -11.36 0.99
N SER A 118 -0.82 -11.44 1.15
CA SER A 118 -0.18 -11.35 2.47
C SER A 118 -0.45 -10.03 3.18
N VAL A 119 -0.61 -8.93 2.45
CA VAL A 119 -0.91 -7.59 3.01
C VAL A 119 -2.26 -7.59 3.69
N ILE A 120 -3.30 -8.06 3.01
CA ILE A 120 -4.68 -8.13 3.52
C ILE A 120 -4.90 -9.24 4.56
N CYS A 121 -3.91 -10.12 4.75
CA CYS A 121 -3.88 -11.12 5.81
C CYS A 121 -3.04 -10.72 7.04
N ALA A 122 -2.38 -9.56 7.01
CA ALA A 122 -1.45 -9.15 8.05
C ALA A 122 -2.17 -8.66 9.31
N LYS A 123 -1.98 -9.37 10.42
CA LYS A 123 -2.65 -9.07 11.70
C LYS A 123 -2.07 -7.85 12.42
N SER A 124 -0.84 -7.44 12.12
CA SER A 124 -0.18 -6.34 12.82
C SER A 124 -0.56 -4.96 12.32
N ILE A 125 -1.16 -4.85 11.12
CA ILE A 125 -1.39 -3.57 10.46
C ILE A 125 -2.53 -2.81 11.15
N GLU A 126 -2.21 -1.61 11.64
CA GLU A 126 -3.12 -0.63 12.22
C GLU A 126 -3.46 0.49 11.22
N VAL A 127 -2.57 0.79 10.27
CA VAL A 127 -2.77 1.80 9.22
C VAL A 127 -2.35 1.21 7.86
N LEU A 128 -3.28 1.16 6.91
CA LEU A 128 -3.04 0.74 5.54
C LEU A 128 -3.34 1.88 4.59
N LYS A 129 -2.37 2.21 3.72
CA LYS A 129 -2.52 3.20 2.66
C LYS A 129 -2.10 2.60 1.33
N LEU A 130 -2.97 2.63 0.33
CA LEU A 130 -2.74 2.09 -0.99
C LEU A 130 -2.97 3.16 -2.05
N GLY A 131 -2.05 3.25 -3.01
CA GLY A 131 -2.10 4.15 -4.16
C GLY A 131 -1.75 3.38 -5.44
N LYS A 132 -2.53 3.50 -6.52
CA LYS A 132 -2.34 2.75 -7.78
C LYS A 132 -2.14 1.24 -7.57
N CYS A 133 -3.05 0.61 -6.84
CA CYS A 133 -3.04 -0.83 -6.56
C CYS A 133 -4.30 -1.52 -7.10
N LYS A 134 -4.18 -2.82 -7.42
CA LYS A 134 -5.29 -3.73 -7.67
C LYS A 134 -5.43 -4.69 -6.50
N VAL A 135 -6.59 -4.69 -5.87
CA VAL A 135 -6.87 -5.51 -4.69
C VAL A 135 -7.74 -6.71 -5.10
N GLY A 136 -7.06 -7.81 -5.41
CA GLY A 136 -7.70 -9.10 -5.69
C GLY A 136 -7.81 -9.97 -4.44
N LEU A 137 -9.00 -10.52 -4.19
CA LEU A 137 -9.24 -11.53 -3.15
C LEU A 137 -9.69 -12.85 -3.80
N PRO A 138 -8.94 -13.95 -3.65
CA PRO A 138 -9.41 -15.26 -4.09
C PRO A 138 -10.71 -15.61 -3.40
N ILE A 139 -11.64 -16.23 -4.12
CA ILE A 139 -12.94 -16.66 -3.60
C ILE A 139 -12.72 -17.56 -2.37
N GLY A 140 -13.38 -17.24 -1.26
CA GLY A 140 -13.24 -17.98 0.01
C GLY A 140 -12.06 -17.56 0.88
N SER A 141 -11.35 -16.48 0.53
CA SER A 141 -10.33 -15.88 1.39
C SER A 141 -10.93 -14.80 2.29
N ASP A 142 -10.66 -14.88 3.59
CA ASP A 142 -11.06 -13.85 4.55
C ASP A 142 -9.93 -12.83 4.76
N VAL A 143 -10.30 -11.55 4.82
CA VAL A 143 -9.39 -10.49 5.27
C VAL A 143 -9.13 -10.62 6.77
N LYS A 144 -7.86 -10.50 7.18
CA LYS A 144 -7.42 -10.69 8.59
C LYS A 144 -6.76 -9.46 9.19
N LEU A 145 -7.10 -8.29 8.67
CA LEU A 145 -6.66 -6.97 9.13
C LEU A 145 -7.37 -6.57 10.45
N SER A 146 -7.34 -7.45 11.46
CA SER A 146 -8.15 -7.35 12.68
C SER A 146 -7.83 -6.13 13.55
N TYR A 147 -6.65 -5.53 13.38
CA TYR A 147 -6.19 -4.35 14.12
C TYR A 147 -6.25 -3.06 13.30
N LEU A 148 -6.78 -3.11 12.07
CA LEU A 148 -6.81 -1.95 11.20
C LEU A 148 -7.73 -0.87 11.75
N ARG A 149 -7.17 0.33 11.92
CA ARG A 149 -7.85 1.53 12.41
C ARG A 149 -7.99 2.59 11.33
N LYS A 150 -7.06 2.65 10.38
CA LYS A 150 -7.09 3.61 9.28
C LYS A 150 -6.88 2.94 7.94
N LEU A 151 -7.78 3.20 7.00
CA LEU A 151 -7.72 2.70 5.63
C LEU A 151 -7.79 3.87 4.65
N HIS A 152 -6.72 4.10 3.88
CA HIS A 152 -6.69 5.07 2.80
C HIS A 152 -6.49 4.36 1.47
N LEU A 153 -7.43 4.51 0.54
CA LEU A 153 -7.38 3.99 -0.82
C LEU A 153 -7.44 5.18 -1.79
N HIS A 154 -6.50 5.23 -2.73
CA HIS A 154 -6.45 6.24 -3.79
C HIS A 154 -6.06 5.56 -5.11
N GLU A 155 -6.83 5.80 -6.18
CA GLU A 155 -6.59 5.14 -7.48
C GLU A 155 -6.48 3.59 -7.37
N VAL A 156 -7.42 2.96 -6.68
CA VAL A 156 -7.41 1.51 -6.43
C VAL A 156 -8.52 0.81 -7.21
N ASP A 157 -8.16 -0.23 -7.97
CA ASP A 157 -9.11 -1.21 -8.50
C ASP A 157 -9.43 -2.25 -7.42
N ILE A 158 -10.66 -2.22 -6.90
CA ILE A 158 -11.15 -3.12 -5.87
C ILE A 158 -12.59 -3.52 -6.13
N ASN A 159 -12.82 -4.82 -6.30
CA ASN A 159 -14.17 -5.30 -6.59
C ASN A 159 -15.09 -5.32 -5.36
N ASN A 160 -16.41 -5.35 -5.59
CA ASN A 160 -17.45 -5.46 -4.55
C ASN A 160 -17.19 -6.61 -3.54
N HIS A 161 -16.69 -7.75 -3.99
CA HIS A 161 -16.36 -8.86 -3.09
C HIS A 161 -15.20 -8.50 -2.15
N ALA A 162 -14.14 -7.89 -2.70
CA ALA A 162 -12.94 -7.57 -1.95
C ALA A 162 -13.18 -6.45 -0.92
N ILE A 163 -13.89 -5.39 -1.30
CA ILE A 163 -14.18 -4.26 -0.41
C ILE A 163 -15.09 -4.69 0.76
N ASN A 164 -16.10 -5.52 0.50
CA ASN A 164 -16.98 -6.05 1.54
C ASN A 164 -16.25 -6.98 2.52
N ASN A 165 -15.36 -7.84 2.01
CA ASN A 165 -14.50 -8.67 2.85
C ASN A 165 -13.53 -7.82 3.69
N LEU A 166 -13.04 -6.71 3.13
CA LEU A 166 -12.16 -5.81 3.86
C LEU A 166 -12.89 -5.21 5.06
N PHE A 167 -14.14 -4.74 4.91
CA PHE A 167 -14.88 -4.17 6.02
C PHE A 167 -15.34 -5.21 7.05
N SER A 168 -15.74 -6.41 6.62
CA SER A 168 -16.09 -7.49 7.56
C SER A 168 -14.88 -7.96 8.38
N GLY A 169 -13.69 -7.95 7.79
CA GLY A 169 -12.43 -8.34 8.45
C GLY A 169 -11.79 -7.27 9.34
N CYS A 170 -12.29 -6.03 9.32
CA CYS A 170 -11.69 -4.87 10.01
C CYS A 170 -12.67 -4.18 10.99
N PRO A 171 -13.05 -4.82 12.10
CA PRO A 171 -14.06 -4.29 13.03
C PRO A 171 -13.61 -3.02 13.81
N LEU A 172 -12.34 -2.64 13.71
CA LEU A 172 -11.73 -1.53 14.46
C LEU A 172 -11.49 -0.27 13.64
N ILE A 173 -11.97 -0.20 12.38
CA ILE A 173 -11.75 0.99 11.54
C ILE A 173 -12.39 2.22 12.18
N GLU A 174 -11.58 3.26 12.33
CA GLU A 174 -11.93 4.58 12.85
C GLU A 174 -11.93 5.65 11.75
N GLU A 175 -11.12 5.45 10.71
CA GLU A 175 -10.96 6.39 9.59
C GLU A 175 -10.88 5.65 8.25
N MET A 176 -11.69 6.10 7.30
CA MET A 176 -11.74 5.59 5.94
C MET A 176 -11.69 6.74 4.94
N ILE A 177 -10.76 6.68 4.01
CA ILE A 177 -10.64 7.63 2.90
C ILE A 177 -10.54 6.80 1.61
N ILE A 178 -11.47 7.01 0.67
CA ILE A 178 -11.54 6.29 -0.60
C ILE A 178 -11.73 7.33 -1.72
N GLY A 179 -10.71 7.48 -2.57
CA GLY A 179 -10.70 8.46 -3.66
C GLY A 179 -10.32 7.82 -4.98
N GLU A 180 -10.98 8.19 -6.07
CA GLU A 180 -10.56 7.81 -7.43
C GLU A 180 -10.44 6.29 -7.62
N CYS A 181 -11.24 5.50 -6.90
CA CYS A 181 -11.22 4.04 -6.99
C CYS A 181 -12.31 3.53 -7.96
N GLU A 182 -12.12 2.30 -8.44
CA GLU A 182 -13.03 1.61 -9.38
C GLU A 182 -13.26 0.14 -8.97
N GLY A 183 -14.22 -0.52 -9.63
CA GLY A 183 -14.54 -1.93 -9.43
C GLY A 183 -15.65 -2.22 -8.42
N PHE A 184 -16.14 -1.20 -7.70
CA PHE A 184 -17.22 -1.35 -6.72
C PHE A 184 -18.34 -0.33 -6.93
N GLU A 185 -19.57 -0.78 -6.69
CA GLU A 185 -20.79 0.00 -6.92
C GLU A 185 -21.33 0.61 -5.62
N SER A 186 -21.09 -0.06 -4.48
CA SER A 186 -21.62 0.35 -3.17
C SER A 186 -20.69 -0.05 -2.03
N ILE A 187 -20.80 0.67 -0.90
CA ILE A 187 -20.01 0.44 0.31
C ILE A 187 -20.97 0.32 1.49
N GLU A 188 -21.02 -0.87 2.10
CA GLU A 188 -21.81 -1.13 3.30
C GLU A 188 -20.97 -0.92 4.57
N VAL A 189 -21.11 0.26 5.20
CA VAL A 189 -20.32 0.61 6.41
C VAL A 189 -21.02 0.26 7.74
N PHE A 190 -22.23 -0.29 7.71
CA PHE A 190 -23.04 -0.58 8.92
C PHE A 190 -22.35 -1.52 9.91
N VAL A 191 -21.39 -2.32 9.43
CA VAL A 191 -20.58 -3.23 10.25
C VAL A 191 -19.47 -2.53 11.05
N LEU A 192 -19.14 -1.27 10.73
CA LEU A 192 -18.02 -0.52 11.30
C LEU A 192 -18.46 0.33 12.51
N SER A 193 -18.63 -0.32 13.65
CA SER A 193 -19.12 0.34 14.88
C SER A 193 -18.22 1.46 15.46
N LYS A 194 -16.97 1.57 15.00
CA LYS A 194 -15.98 2.54 15.52
C LYS A 194 -15.64 3.67 14.55
N ILE A 195 -16.29 3.71 13.38
CA ILE A 195 -15.97 4.68 12.34
C ILE A 195 -16.32 6.10 12.79
N ASN A 196 -15.34 7.00 12.72
CA ASN A 196 -15.50 8.41 13.11
C ASN A 196 -15.31 9.37 11.93
N ASN A 197 -14.60 8.93 10.89
CA ASN A 197 -14.32 9.74 9.71
C ASN A 197 -14.43 8.89 8.44
N ILE A 198 -15.26 9.33 7.51
CA ILE A 198 -15.46 8.71 6.19
C ILE A 198 -15.39 9.81 5.15
N MET A 199 -14.53 9.62 4.15
CA MET A 199 -14.42 10.48 2.99
C MET A 199 -14.41 9.61 1.73
N VAL A 200 -15.34 9.88 0.82
CA VAL A 200 -15.49 9.17 -0.46
C VAL A 200 -15.60 10.22 -1.57
N PHE A 201 -14.74 10.17 -2.58
CA PHE A 201 -14.73 11.16 -3.67
C PHE A 201 -14.28 10.56 -5.01
N ASP A 202 -14.80 11.07 -6.12
CA ASP A 202 -14.35 10.83 -7.50
C ASP A 202 -14.20 9.36 -7.92
N ASN A 203 -15.01 8.44 -7.36
CA ASN A 203 -14.98 7.01 -7.70
C ASN A 203 -15.83 6.71 -8.96
N TRP A 204 -15.29 5.95 -9.90
CA TRP A 204 -15.84 5.85 -11.27
C TRP A 204 -17.11 5.00 -11.39
N ASP A 205 -17.25 3.95 -10.57
CA ASP A 205 -18.40 3.02 -10.61
C ASP A 205 -19.42 3.25 -9.49
N PHE A 206 -19.20 4.26 -8.63
CA PHE A 206 -19.99 4.45 -7.42
C PHE A 206 -21.29 5.20 -7.71
N ILE A 207 -22.43 4.54 -7.50
CA ILE A 207 -23.77 5.10 -7.71
C ILE A 207 -24.40 5.39 -6.33
N CYS A 208 -24.59 6.68 -6.01
CA CYS A 208 -25.19 7.16 -4.76
C CYS A 208 -26.66 6.76 -4.57
#